data_AF-A0A3D4YD98-F1
#
_entry.id   AF-A0A3D4YD98-F1
#
_cell.length_a   1.000
_cell.length_b   1.000
_cell.length_c   1.000
_cell.angle_alpha   90.00
_cell.angle_beta   90.00
_cell.angle_gamma   90.00
#
_symmetry.space_group_name_H-M   'P 1'
#
loop_
_entity.id
_entity.type
_entity.pdbx_description
1 polymer ?
#
loop_
_entity_poly.entity_id
_entity_poly.type
_entity_poly.pdbx_seq_one_letter_code
_entity_poly.pdbx_strand_id
1 'polypeptide(L)' 'LIDQNGVIQHQVINNLPLGRNVDETLRMVDALTFHQKHGEVCPAGWNKGKKGMIANSQGVASYLKDHAASL' A
#
# COMPACT_ATOMS: atom_id res chain seq x y z
N LEU A 1 0.04 12.49 -0.32
CA LEU A 1 -0.65 11.90 -1.48
C LEU A 1 -2.10 12.32 -1.41
N ILE A 2 -2.52 13.11 -2.40
CA ILE A 2 -3.91 13.52 -2.58
C ILE A 2 -4.37 12.84 -3.87
N ASP A 3 -5.55 12.22 -3.85
CA ASP A 3 -6.09 11.54 -5.02
C ASP A 3 -6.80 12.50 -5.99
N GLN A 4 -7.31 11.96 -7.10
CA GLN A 4 -8.01 12.73 -8.13
C GLN A 4 -9.34 13.35 -7.67
N ASN A 5 -9.89 12.90 -6.54
CA ASN A 5 -11.09 13.45 -5.92
C ASN A 5 -10.77 14.52 -4.86
N GLY A 6 -9.48 14.85 -4.69
CA GLY A 6 -9.04 15.80 -3.67
C GLY A 6 -8.98 15.23 -2.26
N VAL A 7 -9.06 13.91 -2.09
CA VAL A 7 -9.00 13.27 -0.76
C VAL A 7 -7.56 12.96 -0.39
N ILE A 8 -7.20 13.29 0.85
CA ILE A 8 -5.87 12.98 1.41
C ILE A 8 -5.80 11.49 1.72
N GLN A 9 -4.91 10.77 1.04
CA GLN A 9 -4.72 9.31 1.20
C GLN A 9 -3.51 8.96 2.06
N HIS A 10 -2.47 9.80 2.05
CA HIS A 10 -1.24 9.55 2.81
C HIS A 10 -0.50 10.86 3.10
N GLN A 11 0.08 10.96 4.30
CA GLN A 11 0.88 12.09 4.74
C GLN A 11 2.13 11.60 5.48
N VAL A 12 3.24 12.31 5.31
CA VAL A 12 4.49 12.07 6.04
C VAL A 12 5.00 13.39 6.57
N ILE A 13 5.33 13.41 7.86
CA ILE A 13 5.92 14.57 8.54
C ILE A 13 7.18 14.07 9.23
N ASN A 14 8.30 14.66 8.87
CA ASN A 14 9.60 14.37 9.46
C ASN A 14 10.12 15.62 10.19
N ASN A 15 10.85 15.41 11.29
CA ASN A 15 11.63 16.47 11.92
C ASN A 15 12.79 16.93 11.02
N LEU A 16 13.34 18.12 11.27
CA LEU A 16 14.36 18.77 10.43
C LEU A 16 15.55 17.89 10.00
N PRO A 17 16.16 17.04 10.85
CA PRO A 17 17.31 16.24 10.44
C PRO A 17 16.96 14.97 9.65
N LEU A 18 15.67 14.67 9.45
CA LEU A 18 15.22 13.39 8.89
C LEU A 18 14.72 13.56 7.45
N GLY A 19 15.56 13.19 6.50
CA GLY A 19 15.20 13.16 5.08
C GLY A 19 14.01 12.25 4.79
N ARG A 20 13.24 12.59 3.74
CA ARG A 20 12.16 11.74 3.22
C ARG A 20 12.71 10.77 2.18
N ASN A 21 11.99 9.68 1.94
CA ASN A 21 12.31 8.71 0.91
C ASN A 21 11.39 8.88 -0.32
N VAL A 22 11.99 9.13 -1.49
CA VAL A 22 11.25 9.28 -2.76
C VAL A 22 10.65 7.96 -3.22
N ASP A 23 11.38 6.86 -3.07
CA ASP A 23 10.90 5.52 -3.46
C ASP A 23 9.65 5.15 -2.66
N GLU A 24 9.59 5.51 -1.38
CA GLU A 24 8.41 5.30 -0.55
C GLU A 24 7.22 6.16 -1.01
N THR A 25 7.50 7.39 -1.47
CA THR A 25 6.46 8.26 -2.03
C THR A 25 5.88 7.66 -3.32
N LEU A 26 6.74 7.16 -4.22
CA LEU A 26 6.32 6.47 -5.43
C LEU A 26 5.55 5.17 -5.12
N ARG A 27 6.02 4.39 -4.14
CA ARG A 27 5.36 3.16 -3.69
C ARG A 27 3.93 3.43 -3.23
N MET A 28 3.70 4.51 -2.49
CA MET A 28 2.35 4.90 -2.06
C MET A 28 1.44 5.31 -3.23
N VAL A 29 1.98 5.96 -4.27
CA VAL A 29 1.25 6.29 -5.50
C VAL A 29 0.86 5.01 -6.26
N ASP A 30 1.80 4.07 -6.40
CA ASP A 30 1.54 2.77 -7.03
C ASP A 30 0.48 1.96 -6.27
N ALA A 31 0.55 1.96 -4.93
CA ALA A 31 -0.39 1.24 -4.06
C ALA A 31 -1.82 1.79 -4.20
N LEU A 32 -1.96 3.12 -4.19
CA LEU A 32 -3.26 3.77 -4.42
C LEU A 32 -3.80 3.44 -5.81
N THR A 33 -2.96 3.52 -6.84
CA THR A 33 -3.34 3.19 -8.22
C THR A 33 -3.78 1.74 -8.36
N PHE A 34 -3.07 0.80 -7.72
CA PHE A 34 -3.43 -0.60 -7.68
C PHE A 34 -4.79 -0.82 -7.01
N HIS A 35 -4.98 -0.25 -5.82
CA HIS A 35 -6.24 -0.34 -5.09
C HIS A 35 -7.43 0.19 -5.92
N GLN A 36 -7.27 1.35 -6.55
CA GLN A 36 -8.32 1.96 -7.38
C GLN A 36 -8.66 1.11 -8.61
N LYS A 37 -7.69 0.39 -9.19
CA LYS A 37 -7.91 -0.47 -10.37
C LYS A 37 -8.48 -1.84 -10.04
N HIS A 38 -8.04 -2.44 -8.94
CA HIS A 38 -8.34 -3.84 -8.62
C HIS A 38 -9.36 -4.01 -7.48
N GLY A 39 -9.59 -2.98 -6.66
CA GLY A 39 -10.41 -3.06 -5.45
C GLY A 39 -9.75 -3.84 -4.30
N GLU A 40 -8.55 -4.36 -4.50
CA GLU A 40 -7.77 -5.09 -3.50
C GLU A 40 -6.97 -4.14 -2.61
N VAL A 41 -6.70 -4.53 -1.36
CA VAL A 41 -5.84 -3.77 -0.45
C VAL A 41 -4.38 -4.19 -0.60
N CYS A 42 -3.48 -3.25 -0.30
CA CYS A 42 -2.03 -3.46 -0.35
C CYS A 42 -1.50 -3.85 1.04
N PRO A 43 -1.00 -5.08 1.24
CA PRO A 43 -0.43 -5.51 2.53
C PRO A 43 0.89 -4.79 2.87
N ALA A 44 1.42 -5.04 4.07
CA ALA A 44 2.68 -4.46 4.52
C ALA A 44 3.84 -4.77 3.55
N GLY A 45 4.67 -3.77 3.25
CA GLY A 45 5.78 -3.93 2.30
C GLY A 45 5.35 -4.25 0.86
N TRP A 46 4.09 -4.00 0.49
CA TRP A 46 3.62 -4.15 -0.87
C TRP A 46 4.36 -3.18 -1.80
N ASN A 47 4.80 -3.72 -2.92
CA ASN A 47 5.44 -3.01 -4.03
C ASN A 47 4.76 -3.45 -5.33
N LYS A 48 4.88 -2.62 -6.37
CA LYS A 48 4.34 -2.93 -7.70
C LYS A 48 4.75 -4.33 -8.15
N GLY A 49 3.76 -5.11 -8.59
CA GLY A 49 3.93 -6.51 -9.01
C GLY A 49 3.73 -7.55 -7.90
N LYS A 50 3.66 -7.15 -6.62
CA LYS A 50 3.26 -8.06 -5.53
C LYS A 50 1.74 -8.27 -5.51
N LYS A 51 1.32 -9.41 -4.99
CA LYS A 51 -0.10 -9.77 -4.83
C LYS A 51 -0.78 -8.85 -3.80
N GLY A 52 -1.95 -8.33 -4.15
CA GLY A 52 -2.85 -7.65 -3.22
C GLY A 52 -3.62 -8.63 -2.35
N MET A 53 -4.50 -8.11 -1.52
CA MET A 53 -5.33 -8.91 -0.62
C MET A 53 -6.79 -8.45 -0.71
N ILE A 54 -7.71 -9.41 -0.73
CA ILE A 54 -9.14 -9.10 -0.69
C ILE A 54 -9.51 -8.67 0.72
N ALA A 55 -10.21 -7.54 0.86
CA ALA A 55 -10.59 -6.93 2.13
C ALA A 55 -11.78 -7.63 2.81
N ASN A 56 -11.69 -8.94 3.05
CA ASN A 56 -12.63 -9.70 3.87
C ASN A 56 -11.91 -10.84 4.62
N SER A 57 -12.59 -11.46 5.58
CA SER A 57 -11.98 -12.47 6.47
C SER A 57 -11.38 -13.66 5.70
N GLN A 58 -12.06 -14.12 4.65
CA GLN A 58 -11.58 -15.22 3.79
C GLN A 58 -10.35 -14.81 2.98
N GLY A 59 -10.34 -13.59 2.45
CA GLY A 59 -9.24 -13.01 1.69
C GLY A 59 -7.97 -12.87 2.52
N VAL A 60 -8.11 -12.39 3.75
CA VAL A 60 -7.00 -12.31 4.72
C VAL A 60 -6.47 -13.71 5.05
N ALA A 61 -7.35 -14.66 5.39
CA ALA A 61 -6.95 -16.01 5.73
C ALA A 61 -6.22 -16.70 4.56
N SER A 62 -6.73 -16.55 3.33
CA SER A 62 -6.09 -17.08 2.13
C SER A 62 -4.74 -16.43 1.87
N TYR A 63 -4.63 -15.10 2.00
CA TYR A 63 -3.38 -14.39 1.77
C TYR A 63 -2.30 -14.83 2.75
N LEU A 64 -2.63 -14.86 4.04
CA LEU A 64 -1.70 -15.27 5.10
C LEU A 64 -1.27 -16.73 4.98
N LYS A 65 -2.17 -17.64 4.58
CA LYS A 65 -1.81 -19.04 4.36
C LYS A 65 -0.65 -19.18 3.35
N ASP A 66 -0.68 -18.39 2.28
CA ASP A 66 0.29 -18.46 1.20
C ASP A 66 1.56 -17.62 1.45
N HIS A 67 1.48 -16.56 2.27
CA HIS A 67 2.54 -15.54 2.39
C HIS A 67 3.08 -15.33 3.82
N ALA A 68 2.59 -16.07 4.83
CA ALA A 68 2.96 -15.90 6.25
C ALA A 68 4.47 -15.95 6.50
N ALA A 69 5.22 -16.79 5.79
CA ALA A 69 6.66 -16.92 5.98
C ALA A 69 7.49 -15.74 5.42
N SER A 70 6.85 -14.85 4.66
CA SER A 70 7.49 -13.73 3.95
C SER A 70 7.07 -12.35 4.45
N LEU A 71 6.23 -12.33 5.50
CA LEU A 71 5.80 -11.14 6.24
C LEU A 71 6.77 -10.87 7.40
#